data_AF-A0A3S1UGG8-F1
#
_entry.id   AF-A0A3S1UGG8-F1
#
_cell.length_a   1.000
_cell.length_b   1.000
_cell.length_c   1.000
_cell.angle_alpha   90.00
_cell.angle_beta   90.00
_cell.angle_gamma   90.00
#
_symmetry.space_group_name_H-M   'P 1'
#
loop_
_entity.id
_entity.type
_entity.pdbx_description
1 polymer ?
#
loop_
_entity_poly.entity_id
_entity_poly.type
_entity_poly.pdbx_seq_one_letter_code
_entity_poly.pdbx_strand_id
1 'polypeptide(L)'
;TDVSLDPRLLAPGDPRLRTYEGVLPGFTVRQFLPEHQKPWLSWLSAQGIDSSAGHPDVHRPVGEPSDPVTNAPPIYSQDQTPTAFLAGEFIRWLGEQERGAPWFAHLSFISPHPPFIVPEPYNAMYDPA
;
A
#
# COMPACT_ATOMS: atom_id res chain seq x y z
N THR A 1 3.47 -6.64 -6.64
CA THR A 1 3.51 -8.11 -6.70
C THR A 1 4.82 -8.52 -6.13
N ASP A 2 4.75 -9.48 -5.22
CA ASP A 2 5.89 -9.98 -4.48
C ASP A 2 6.38 -11.25 -5.17
N VAL A 3 7.70 -11.39 -5.29
CA VAL A 3 8.33 -12.56 -5.91
C VAL A 3 9.55 -12.99 -5.11
N SER A 4 9.53 -14.25 -4.65
CA SER A 4 10.74 -14.93 -4.19
C SER A 4 11.67 -15.19 -5.37
N LEU A 5 12.90 -14.71 -5.29
CA LEU A 5 13.91 -14.92 -6.33
C LEU A 5 14.45 -16.36 -6.28
N ASP A 6 14.87 -16.89 -7.44
CA ASP A 6 15.51 -18.20 -7.52
C ASP A 6 16.79 -18.20 -6.68
N PRO A 7 16.87 -19.00 -5.60
CA PRO A 7 18.01 -18.97 -4.69
C PRO A 7 19.31 -19.43 -5.34
N ARG A 8 19.25 -20.18 -6.45
CA ARG A 8 20.43 -20.63 -7.19
C ARG A 8 21.16 -19.49 -7.90
N LEU A 9 20.49 -18.36 -8.09
CA LEU A 9 21.02 -17.17 -8.75
C LEU A 9 21.57 -16.14 -7.76
N LEU A 10 21.56 -16.46 -6.45
CA LEU A 10 21.95 -15.53 -5.38
C LEU A 10 23.11 -16.10 -4.56
N ALA A 11 23.93 -15.20 -4.03
CA ALA A 11 25.03 -15.59 -3.15
C ALA A 11 24.47 -16.19 -1.84
N PRO A 12 25.20 -17.15 -1.21
CA PRO A 12 24.87 -17.60 0.13
C PRO A 12 24.78 -16.41 1.10
N GLY A 13 23.61 -16.21 1.71
CA GLY A 13 23.37 -15.11 2.67
C GLY A 13 22.83 -13.81 2.07
N ASP A 14 22.52 -13.76 0.77
CA ASP A 14 21.84 -12.60 0.16
C ASP A 14 20.54 -12.26 0.92
N PRO A 15 20.33 -11.00 1.37
CA PRO A 15 19.13 -10.61 2.11
C PRO A 15 17.82 -10.91 1.38
N ARG A 16 17.84 -10.95 0.04
CA ARG A 16 16.66 -11.27 -0.78
C ARG A 16 16.21 -12.72 -0.64
N LEU A 17 17.04 -13.59 -0.07
CA LEU A 17 16.66 -14.97 0.30
C LEU A 17 15.80 -15.02 1.56
N ARG A 18 15.63 -13.90 2.28
CA ARG A 18 14.92 -13.83 3.57
C ARG A 18 13.53 -13.23 3.47
N THR A 19 13.07 -12.88 2.27
CA THR A 19 11.73 -12.35 2.04
C THR A 19 11.20 -12.79 0.68
N TYR A 20 9.88 -12.95 0.57
CA TYR A 20 9.19 -13.15 -0.70
C TYR A 20 8.80 -11.81 -1.35
N GLU A 21 8.92 -10.68 -0.63
CA GLU A 21 8.58 -9.31 -1.07
C GLU A 21 9.61 -8.74 -2.05
N GLY A 22 10.22 -9.59 -2.87
CA GLY A 22 11.17 -9.21 -3.90
C GLY A 22 10.48 -8.58 -5.12
N VAL A 23 11.27 -7.85 -5.90
CA VAL A 23 10.84 -7.26 -7.18
C VAL A 23 11.10 -8.28 -8.29
N LEU A 24 10.10 -8.51 -9.15
CA LEU A 24 10.25 -9.39 -10.31
C LEU A 24 11.38 -8.85 -11.23
N PRO A 25 12.36 -9.70 -11.62
CA PRO A 25 13.43 -9.30 -12.52
C PRO A 25 12.89 -8.70 -13.83
N GLY A 26 13.47 -7.59 -14.27
CA GLY A 26 13.06 -6.83 -15.45
C GLY A 26 12.27 -5.55 -15.14
N PHE A 27 11.72 -5.41 -13.93
CA PHE A 27 11.11 -4.16 -13.50
C PHE A 27 12.13 -3.18 -12.90
N THR A 28 11.93 -1.90 -13.17
CA THR A 28 12.56 -0.80 -12.43
C THR A 28 11.53 -0.23 -11.46
N VAL A 29 11.91 -0.08 -10.19
CA VAL A 29 10.98 0.33 -9.13
C VAL A 29 10.89 1.85 -9.06
N ARG A 30 9.71 2.39 -9.31
CA ARG A 30 9.40 3.80 -9.02
C ARG A 30 8.93 4.00 -7.59
N GLN A 31 7.84 3.36 -7.22
CA GLN A 31 7.28 3.42 -5.87
C GLN A 31 7.18 1.99 -5.33
N PHE A 32 7.94 1.70 -4.28
CA PHE A 32 7.87 0.43 -3.57
C PHE A 32 6.92 0.55 -2.38
N LEU A 33 6.07 -0.44 -2.16
CA LEU A 33 5.17 -0.47 -1.00
C LEU A 33 5.01 -1.92 -0.49
N PRO A 34 6.01 -2.43 0.24
CA PRO A 34 5.96 -3.76 0.86
C PRO A 34 5.04 -3.75 2.10
N GLU A 35 4.84 -4.91 2.73
CA GLU A 35 3.92 -5.16 3.85
C GLU A 35 4.06 -4.14 4.98
N HIS A 36 5.28 -3.71 5.30
CA HIS A 36 5.50 -2.74 6.37
C HIS A 36 4.94 -1.32 6.08
N GLN A 37 4.56 -1.03 4.84
CA GLN A 37 3.92 0.21 4.35
C GLN A 37 4.57 1.57 4.72
N LYS A 38 5.79 1.58 5.28
CA LYS A 38 6.54 2.77 5.68
C LYS A 38 6.50 3.97 4.69
N PRO A 39 6.64 3.79 3.36
CA PRO A 39 6.49 4.91 2.42
C PRO A 39 5.14 5.62 2.54
N TRP A 40 4.04 4.85 2.57
CA TRP A 40 2.69 5.40 2.78
C TRP A 40 2.53 6.03 4.17
N LEU A 41 3.04 5.40 5.23
CA LEU A 41 2.99 5.97 6.58
C LEU A 41 3.71 7.33 6.67
N SER A 42 4.88 7.46 6.04
CA SER A 42 5.61 8.73 6.00
C SER A 42 4.86 9.80 5.21
N TRP A 43 4.15 9.40 4.15
CA TRP A 43 3.30 10.26 3.34
C TRP A 43 2.05 10.72 4.10
N LEU A 44 1.46 9.86 4.94
CA LEU A 44 0.40 10.24 5.88
C LEU A 44 0.88 11.26 6.91
N SER A 45 2.02 10.99 7.55
CA SER A 45 2.64 11.91 8.52
C SER A 45 2.90 13.29 7.90
N ALA A 46 3.37 13.35 6.65
CA ALA A 46 3.60 14.60 5.93
C ALA A 46 2.31 15.42 5.68
N GLN A 47 1.14 14.79 5.75
CA GLN A 47 -0.17 15.44 5.66
C GLN A 47 -0.79 15.75 7.03
N GLY A 48 -0.06 15.52 8.12
CA GLY A 48 -0.53 15.78 9.48
C GLY A 48 -1.39 14.66 10.07
N ILE A 49 -1.42 13.47 9.46
CA ILE A 49 -2.08 12.29 10.04
C ILE A 49 -1.09 11.58 10.96
N ASP A 50 -1.48 11.33 12.21
CA ASP A 50 -0.67 10.56 13.16
C ASP A 50 -0.62 9.09 12.73
N SER A 51 0.50 8.70 12.10
CA SER A 51 0.78 7.33 11.69
C SER A 51 1.77 6.62 12.62
N SER A 52 1.97 7.12 13.84
CA SER A 52 2.95 6.60 14.80
C SER A 52 2.66 5.16 15.24
N ALA A 53 1.38 4.74 15.19
CA ALA A 53 0.97 3.35 15.42
C ALA A 53 1.65 2.35 14.46
N GLY A 54 2.03 2.79 13.25
CA GLY A 54 2.69 1.94 12.27
C GLY A 54 1.78 0.88 11.65
N HIS A 55 2.34 -0.03 10.86
CA HIS A 55 1.60 -1.16 10.30
C HIS A 55 1.66 -2.37 11.25
N PRO A 56 0.55 -3.11 11.48
CA PRO A 56 -0.78 -2.91 10.88
C PRO A 56 -1.69 -1.93 11.64
N ASP A 57 -1.25 -1.43 12.80
CA ASP A 57 -2.11 -0.77 13.79
C ASP A 57 -2.74 0.56 13.33
N VAL A 58 -2.13 1.27 12.38
CA VAL A 58 -2.70 2.47 11.74
C VAL A 58 -4.04 2.18 11.04
N HIS A 59 -4.28 0.93 10.67
CA HIS A 59 -5.52 0.52 10.01
C HIS A 59 -6.65 0.27 11.00
N ARG A 60 -6.40 0.28 12.33
CA ARG A 60 -7.47 0.07 13.30
C ARG A 60 -8.54 1.16 13.18
N PRO A 61 -9.82 0.80 13.37
CA PRO A 61 -10.90 1.77 13.39
C PRO A 61 -10.69 2.79 14.52
N VAL A 62 -11.16 4.02 14.29
CA VAL A 62 -11.20 5.06 15.33
C VAL A 62 -12.37 4.79 16.28
N GLY A 63 -12.16 5.12 17.56
CA GLY A 63 -13.02 4.68 18.64
C GLY A 63 -12.66 3.25 19.06
N GLU A 64 -12.94 2.87 20.30
CA GLU A 64 -12.72 1.50 20.77
C GLU A 64 -14.00 0.70 20.45
N PRO A 65 -14.12 0.03 19.29
CA PRO A 65 -15.36 -0.68 18.98
C PRO A 65 -15.46 -1.89 19.90
N SER A 66 -16.67 -2.22 20.33
CA SER A 66 -16.93 -3.42 21.12
C SER A 66 -16.73 -4.71 20.31
N ASP A 67 -16.94 -4.63 18.99
CA ASP A 67 -16.86 -5.77 18.07
C ASP A 67 -15.58 -5.73 17.22
N PRO A 68 -14.95 -6.89 16.96
CA PRO A 68 -13.76 -6.97 16.12
C PRO A 68 -14.04 -6.69 14.63
N VAL A 69 -15.31 -6.84 14.21
CA VAL A 69 -15.80 -6.46 12.87
C VAL A 69 -16.71 -5.26 13.04
N THR A 70 -16.38 -4.15 12.39
CA THR A 70 -17.08 -2.88 12.53
C THR A 70 -17.02 -2.08 11.24
N ASN A 71 -17.99 -1.19 11.05
CA ASN A 71 -18.00 -0.18 9.98
C ASN A 71 -17.33 1.13 10.42
N ALA A 72 -16.76 1.21 11.63
CA ALA A 72 -16.01 2.39 12.05
C ALA A 72 -14.78 2.62 11.15
N PRO A 73 -14.55 3.85 10.65
CA PRO A 73 -13.46 4.12 9.72
C PRO A 73 -12.10 4.21 10.44
N PRO A 74 -10.98 4.04 9.73
CA PRO A 74 -9.64 4.33 10.25
C PRO A 74 -9.38 5.85 10.30
N ILE A 75 -8.21 6.26 10.80
CA ILE A 75 -7.84 7.68 10.99
C ILE A 75 -7.62 8.47 9.68
N TYR A 76 -7.36 7.78 8.56
CA TYR A 76 -7.10 8.40 7.26
C TYR A 76 -8.35 8.41 6.38
N SER A 77 -8.48 9.40 5.48
CA SER A 77 -9.63 9.51 4.56
C SER A 77 -9.50 8.61 3.32
N GLN A 78 -10.54 8.56 2.48
CA GLN A 78 -10.51 7.86 1.19
C GLN A 78 -9.35 8.29 0.28
N ASP A 79 -8.99 9.57 0.31
CA ASP A 79 -7.90 10.14 -0.47
C ASP A 79 -6.53 9.84 0.12
N GLN A 80 -6.50 9.20 1.29
CA GLN A 80 -5.30 8.90 2.07
C GLN A 80 -5.05 7.40 2.25
N THR A 81 -5.76 6.55 1.51
CA THR A 81 -5.53 5.10 1.50
C THR A 81 -4.20 4.73 0.81
N PRO A 82 -3.64 3.52 1.05
CA PRO A 82 -2.50 3.02 0.27
C PRO A 82 -2.77 3.01 -1.25
N THR A 83 -4.02 2.76 -1.64
CA THR A 83 -4.48 2.83 -3.03
C THR A 83 -4.39 4.24 -3.59
N ALA A 84 -4.89 5.24 -2.86
CA ALA A 84 -4.81 6.64 -3.26
C ALA A 84 -3.35 7.13 -3.36
N PHE A 85 -2.50 6.74 -2.40
CA PHE A 85 -1.07 7.03 -2.43
C PHE A 85 -0.37 6.46 -3.67
N LEU A 86 -0.55 5.17 -3.97
CA LEU A 86 0.07 4.54 -5.15
C LEU A 86 -0.47 5.11 -6.46
N ALA A 87 -1.77 5.41 -6.53
CA ALA A 87 -2.36 6.04 -7.70
C ALA A 87 -1.79 7.44 -7.92
N GLY A 88 -1.64 8.24 -6.86
CA GLY A 88 -1.01 9.56 -6.91
C GLY A 88 0.46 9.50 -7.39
N GLU A 89 1.25 8.56 -6.85
CA GLU A 89 2.64 8.38 -7.28
C GLU A 89 2.75 7.95 -8.74
N PHE A 90 1.82 7.13 -9.23
CA PHE A 90 1.73 6.80 -10.64
C PHE A 90 1.36 8.02 -11.50
N ILE A 91 0.34 8.79 -11.13
CA ILE A 91 -0.08 9.99 -11.89
C ILE A 91 1.08 10.99 -11.96
N ARG A 92 1.81 11.19 -10.87
CA ARG A 92 3.01 12.03 -10.83
C ARG A 92 4.08 11.52 -11.79
N TRP A 93 4.40 10.22 -11.75
CA TRP A 93 5.34 9.59 -12.69
C TRP A 93 4.87 9.67 -14.15
N LEU A 94 3.57 9.51 -14.40
CA LEU A 94 2.99 9.60 -15.74
C LEU A 94 3.19 11.00 -16.34
N GLY A 95 3.09 12.04 -15.51
CA GLY A 95 3.38 13.43 -15.91
C GLY A 95 4.85 13.70 -16.26
N GLU A 96 5.77 12.81 -15.86
CA GLU A 96 7.20 12.90 -16.19
C GLU A 96 7.55 12.25 -17.54
N GLN A 97 6.62 11.51 -18.16
CA GLN A 97 6.90 10.80 -19.42
C GLN A 97 6.95 11.75 -20.61
N GLU A 98 7.87 11.47 -21.54
CA GLU A 98 7.98 12.24 -22.79
C GLU A 98 6.71 12.10 -23.62
N ARG A 99 6.23 13.23 -24.16
CA ARG A 99 5.01 13.26 -24.98
C ARG A 99 5.19 12.37 -26.21
N GLY A 100 4.36 11.34 -26.32
CA GLY A 100 4.35 10.42 -27.47
C GLY A 100 5.32 9.25 -27.35
N ALA A 101 6.14 9.18 -26.30
CA ALA A 101 6.94 7.99 -26.01
C ALA A 101 6.05 6.88 -25.41
N PRO A 102 6.18 5.62 -25.87
CA PRO A 102 5.48 4.50 -25.24
C PRO A 102 6.03 4.27 -23.83
N TRP A 103 5.14 3.90 -22.91
CA TRP A 103 5.51 3.55 -21.55
C TRP A 103 4.84 2.24 -21.15
N PHE A 104 5.41 1.58 -20.14
CA PHE A 104 4.85 0.37 -19.55
C PHE A 104 4.93 0.51 -18.03
N ALA A 105 3.79 0.36 -17.34
CA ALA A 105 3.71 0.45 -15.90
C ALA A 105 2.87 -0.70 -15.36
N HIS A 106 3.36 -1.31 -14.28
CA HIS A 106 2.62 -2.31 -13.51
C HIS A 106 2.28 -1.72 -12.14
N LEU A 107 1.00 -1.44 -11.91
CA LEU A 107 0.49 -0.92 -10.65
C LEU A 107 -0.13 -2.09 -9.87
N SER A 108 0.40 -2.32 -8.67
CA SER A 108 -0.03 -3.43 -7.81
C SER A 108 -0.67 -2.87 -6.55
N PHE A 109 -2.00 -2.76 -6.52
CA PHE A 109 -2.74 -2.36 -5.33
C PHE A 109 -2.95 -3.55 -4.39
N ILE A 110 -2.85 -3.31 -3.09
CA ILE A 110 -3.06 -4.34 -2.07
C ILE A 110 -4.55 -4.58 -1.78
N SER A 111 -5.36 -3.51 -1.75
CA SER A 111 -6.82 -3.64 -1.60
C SER A 111 -7.42 -4.45 -2.75
N PRO A 112 -8.41 -5.33 -2.51
CA PRO A 112 -9.21 -5.48 -1.28
C PRO A 112 -8.67 -6.55 -0.30
N HIS A 113 -7.38 -6.88 -0.33
CA HIS A 113 -6.77 -7.79 0.66
C HIS A 113 -6.96 -7.27 2.10
N PRO A 114 -7.11 -8.16 3.11
CA PRO A 114 -7.12 -7.79 4.52
C PRO A 114 -5.96 -6.87 4.95
N PRO A 115 -6.15 -6.05 6.00
CA PRO A 115 -7.34 -5.96 6.85
C PRO A 115 -8.56 -5.38 6.13
N PHE A 116 -9.75 -5.93 6.40
CA PHE A 116 -11.01 -5.44 5.83
C PHE A 116 -11.48 -4.19 6.57
N ILE A 117 -10.89 -3.06 6.18
CA ILE A 117 -11.18 -1.74 6.71
C ILE A 117 -11.04 -0.72 5.60
N VAL A 118 -11.95 0.24 5.56
CA VAL A 118 -11.98 1.28 4.54
C VAL A 118 -12.55 2.55 5.17
N PRO A 119 -12.12 3.75 4.74
CA PRO A 119 -12.69 5.00 5.24
C PRO A 119 -14.06 5.33 4.63
N GLU A 120 -14.67 6.38 5.17
CA GLU A 120 -15.85 7.01 4.59
C GLU A 120 -15.61 7.45 3.14
N PRO A 121 -16.64 7.37 2.26
CA PRO A 121 -18.00 6.88 2.52
C PRO A 121 -18.14 5.35 2.35
N TYR A 122 -17.07 4.64 1.97
CA TYR A 122 -17.15 3.24 1.56
C TYR A 122 -17.45 2.27 2.71
N ASN A 123 -17.08 2.62 3.94
CA ASN A 123 -17.33 1.84 5.15
C ASN A 123 -18.82 1.58 5.43
N ALA A 124 -19.70 2.46 4.96
CA ALA A 124 -21.14 2.40 5.16
C ALA A 124 -21.92 2.34 3.83
N MET A 125 -21.23 2.11 2.71
CA MET A 125 -21.84 2.10 1.38
C MET A 125 -22.80 0.91 1.17
N TYR A 126 -22.60 -0.17 1.91
CA TYR A 126 -23.38 -1.40 1.78
C TYR A 126 -24.02 -1.78 3.13
N ASP A 127 -25.30 -2.15 3.07
CA ASP A 127 -26.02 -2.76 4.20
C ASP A 127 -25.67 -4.26 4.27
N PRO A 128 -25.18 -4.78 5.41
CA PRO A 128 -24.92 -6.20 5.57
C PRO A 128 -26.19 -7.08 5.67
N ALA A 129 -27.39 -6.50 5.83
CA ALA A 129 -28.66 -7.21 6.00
C ALA A 129 -29.45 -7.46 4.71
#